data_AF-A0A1Q6XDF5-F1
#
_entry.id   AF-A0A1Q6XDF5-F1
#
_cell.length_a   1.000
_cell.length_b   1.000
_cell.length_c   1.000
_cell.angle_alpha   90.00
_cell.angle_beta   90.00
_cell.angle_gamma   90.00
#
_symmetry.space_group_name_H-M   'P 1'
#
loop_
_entity.id
_entity.type
_entity.pdbx_description
1 polymer ?
#
loop_
_entity_poly.entity_id
_entity_poly.type
_entity_poly.pdbx_seq_one_letter_code
_entity_poly.pdbx_strand_id
1 'polypeptide(L)'
;MLFSLAAAAAGWGMAWRAYRHADKGYAEPIAVAAPPVYSTLLNKYYVDEAYDYAFTGRRKVGDMRLGVMGAGEASSWIDSNVIDGTVNGAGWITRFSGTLSNWWDKWIIDGVLVNGPAILARLLSYPARLVQWGLVQWYALVMVAGLLGFAFYYAWH
;
A
#
# COMPACT_ATOMS: atom_id res chain seq x y z
N MET A 1 0.00 -51.49 48.78
CA MET A 1 -1.48 -51.46 48.74
C MET A 1 -2.10 -51.03 50.07
N LEU A 2 -1.75 -51.68 51.19
CA LEU A 2 -2.23 -51.23 52.51
C LEU A 2 -1.86 -49.77 52.83
N PHE A 3 -0.62 -49.35 52.55
CA PHE A 3 -0.18 -47.97 52.76
C PHE A 3 -0.93 -46.93 51.91
N SER A 4 -1.27 -47.25 50.66
CA SER A 4 -2.04 -46.34 49.79
C SER A 4 -3.49 -46.24 50.23
N LEU A 5 -4.10 -47.34 50.69
CA LEU A 5 -5.43 -47.30 51.29
C LEU A 5 -5.45 -46.49 52.59
N ALA A 6 -4.45 -46.68 53.45
CA ALA A 6 -4.33 -45.94 54.69
C ALA A 6 -4.16 -44.43 54.44
N ALA A 7 -3.31 -44.05 53.47
CA ALA A 7 -3.13 -42.66 53.07
C ALA A 7 -4.41 -42.04 52.48
N ALA A 8 -5.14 -42.78 51.64
CA ALA A 8 -6.41 -42.33 51.09
C ALA A 8 -7.49 -42.14 52.18
N ALA A 9 -7.61 -43.08 53.11
CA ALA A 9 -8.54 -42.98 54.23
C ALA A 9 -8.18 -41.82 55.17
N ALA A 10 -6.89 -41.61 55.44
CA ALA A 10 -6.41 -40.47 56.22
C ALA A 10 -6.70 -39.14 55.51
N GLY A 11 -6.42 -39.04 54.21
CA GLY A 11 -6.71 -37.85 53.39
C GLY A 11 -8.20 -37.52 53.36
N TRP A 12 -9.04 -38.54 53.15
CA TRP A 12 -10.49 -38.38 53.17
C TRP A 12 -11.01 -37.96 54.55
N GLY A 13 -10.51 -38.57 55.64
CA GLY A 13 -10.87 -38.19 57.00
C GLY A 13 -10.49 -36.75 57.35
N MET A 14 -9.31 -36.29 56.89
CA MET A 14 -8.86 -34.90 57.06
C MET A 14 -9.77 -33.92 56.28
N ALA A 15 -10.10 -34.24 55.03
CA ALA A 15 -11.02 -33.43 54.23
C ALA A 15 -12.43 -33.38 54.85
N TRP A 16 -12.98 -34.53 55.27
CA TRP A 16 -14.29 -34.61 55.91
C TRP A 16 -14.32 -33.77 57.19
N ARG A 17 -13.29 -33.83 58.03
CA ARG A 17 -13.20 -33.02 59.25
C ARG A 17 -13.17 -31.52 58.94
N ALA A 18 -12.44 -31.11 57.90
CA ALA A 18 -12.32 -29.71 57.53
C ALA A 18 -13.62 -29.16 56.94
N TYR A 19 -14.24 -29.89 56.00
CA TYR A 19 -15.34 -29.37 55.18
C TYR A 19 -16.75 -29.74 55.67
N ARG A 20 -16.94 -30.65 56.64
CA ARG A 20 -18.28 -31.10 57.09
C ARG A 20 -19.20 -30.00 57.62
N HIS A 21 -18.64 -28.87 58.05
CA HIS A 21 -19.36 -27.72 58.62
C HIS A 21 -19.17 -26.44 57.79
N ALA A 22 -18.82 -26.57 56.51
CA ALA A 22 -18.66 -25.44 55.61
C ALA A 22 -20.03 -24.85 55.22
N ASP A 23 -20.37 -23.69 55.77
CA ASP A 23 -21.57 -22.91 55.45
C ASP A 23 -21.20 -21.56 54.80
N LYS A 24 -22.19 -20.72 54.49
CA LYS A 24 -22.00 -19.38 53.88
C LYS A 24 -21.13 -18.49 54.79
N GLY A 25 -19.88 -18.30 54.40
CA GLY A 25 -18.88 -17.55 55.17
C GLY A 25 -17.71 -18.39 55.69
N TYR A 26 -17.69 -19.69 55.38
CA TYR A 26 -16.57 -20.56 55.70
C TYR A 26 -15.29 -20.08 54.98
N ALA A 27 -14.32 -19.61 55.76
CA ALA A 27 -12.99 -19.29 55.25
C ALA A 27 -12.19 -20.59 55.13
N GLU A 28 -11.64 -20.86 53.95
CA GLU A 28 -10.84 -22.06 53.77
C GLU A 28 -9.62 -22.08 54.72
N PRO A 29 -9.34 -23.20 55.41
CA PRO A 29 -8.23 -23.30 56.35
C PRO A 29 -6.88 -22.92 55.71
N ILE A 30 -6.69 -23.30 54.44
CA ILE A 30 -5.48 -22.99 53.66
C ILE A 30 -5.43 -21.52 53.28
N ALA A 31 -6.58 -20.89 53.01
CA ALA A 31 -6.66 -19.45 52.71
C ALA A 31 -6.23 -18.58 53.91
N VAL A 32 -6.52 -19.03 55.14
CA VAL A 32 -6.10 -18.34 56.37
C VAL A 32 -4.66 -18.68 56.75
N ALA A 33 -4.27 -19.96 56.67
CA ALA A 33 -2.94 -20.40 57.09
C ALA A 33 -1.83 -19.96 56.14
N ALA A 34 -2.09 -19.96 54.82
CA ALA A 34 -1.12 -19.60 53.80
C ALA A 34 -1.81 -18.92 52.61
N PRO A 35 -2.20 -17.64 52.74
CA PRO A 35 -2.80 -16.85 51.66
C PRO A 35 -2.08 -16.93 50.30
N PRO A 36 -0.73 -16.86 50.20
CA PRO A 36 -0.05 -16.93 48.90
C PRO A 36 -0.09 -18.31 48.25
N VAL A 37 -0.15 -19.38 49.05
CA VAL A 37 -0.28 -20.75 48.53
C VAL A 37 -1.72 -20.99 48.05
N TYR A 38 -2.69 -20.49 48.81
CA TYR A 38 -4.09 -20.54 48.40
C TYR A 38 -4.32 -19.78 47.09
N SER A 39 -3.80 -18.55 46.97
CA SER A 39 -4.02 -17.74 45.76
C SER A 39 -3.35 -18.34 44.52
N THR A 40 -2.17 -18.96 44.66
CA THR A 40 -1.50 -19.64 43.53
C THR A 40 -2.27 -20.89 43.09
N LEU A 41 -2.73 -21.71 44.02
CA LEU A 41 -3.56 -22.89 43.73
C LEU A 41 -4.92 -22.50 43.13
N LEU A 42 -5.56 -21.47 43.68
CA LEU A 42 -6.84 -20.95 43.22
C LEU A 42 -6.75 -20.40 41.79
N ASN A 43 -5.66 -19.70 41.47
CA ASN A 43 -5.37 -19.22 40.12
C ASN A 43 -4.68 -20.29 39.24
N LYS A 44 -4.79 -21.59 39.57
CA LYS A 44 -4.26 -22.71 38.79
C LYS A 44 -2.79 -22.52 38.37
N TYR A 45 -1.96 -22.07 39.30
CA TYR A 45 -0.54 -21.79 39.08
C TYR A 45 -0.24 -20.71 38.02
N TYR A 46 -1.21 -19.87 37.69
CA TYR A 46 -1.09 -18.82 36.68
C TYR A 46 -0.71 -19.32 35.28
N VAL A 47 -0.93 -20.61 34.99
CA VAL A 47 -0.54 -21.23 33.71
C VAL A 47 -1.39 -20.67 32.56
N ASP A 48 -2.70 -20.54 32.78
CA ASP A 48 -3.63 -19.98 31.81
C ASP A 48 -3.25 -18.51 31.49
N GLU A 49 -2.86 -17.75 32.50
CA GLU A 49 -2.42 -16.36 32.39
C GLU A 49 -1.10 -16.20 31.65
N ALA A 50 -0.13 -17.06 31.94
CA ALA A 50 1.15 -17.10 31.25
C ALA A 50 0.97 -17.49 29.78
N TYR A 51 0.08 -18.45 29.49
CA TYR A 51 -0.24 -18.84 28.13
C TYR A 51 -0.93 -17.71 27.36
N ASP A 52 -1.92 -17.05 27.99
CA ASP A 52 -2.61 -15.90 27.39
C ASP A 52 -1.68 -14.70 27.15
N TYR A 53 -0.61 -14.58 27.92
CA TYR A 53 0.42 -13.56 27.75
C TYR A 53 1.40 -13.93 26.62
N ALA A 54 1.90 -15.16 26.62
CA ALA A 54 2.95 -15.59 25.69
C ALA A 54 2.42 -15.90 24.29
N PHE A 55 1.27 -16.58 24.18
CA PHE A 55 0.77 -17.13 22.93
C PHE A 55 -0.47 -16.40 22.42
N THR A 56 -1.50 -16.24 23.25
CA THR A 56 -2.74 -15.61 22.78
C THR A 56 -2.53 -14.11 22.58
N GLY A 57 -1.80 -13.46 23.48
CA GLY A 57 -1.56 -12.02 23.43
C GLY A 57 -2.73 -11.18 23.89
N ARG A 58 -3.60 -11.70 24.76
CA ARG A 58 -4.82 -10.99 25.20
C ARG A 58 -4.50 -9.74 26.01
N ARG A 59 -3.43 -9.81 26.80
CA ARG A 59 -2.94 -8.69 27.59
C ARG A 59 -1.86 -7.93 26.81
N LYS A 60 -1.95 -6.60 26.86
CA LYS A 60 -0.93 -5.71 26.34
C LYS A 60 0.27 -5.68 27.29
N VAL A 61 1.46 -5.62 26.71
CA VAL A 61 2.74 -5.46 27.38
C VAL A 61 3.27 -4.07 27.01
N GLY A 62 2.88 -3.07 27.81
CA GLY A 62 3.05 -1.68 27.41
C GLY A 62 2.21 -1.37 26.17
N ASP A 63 2.85 -0.91 25.10
CA ASP A 63 2.19 -0.55 23.84
C ASP A 63 2.03 -1.73 22.86
N MET A 64 2.67 -2.87 23.13
CA MET A 64 2.70 -4.01 22.21
C MET A 64 1.98 -5.22 22.80
N ARG A 65 1.32 -6.01 21.94
CA ARG A 65 0.81 -7.33 22.32
C ARG A 65 1.85 -8.37 21.94
N LEU A 66 2.04 -9.39 22.77
CA LEU A 66 2.85 -10.56 22.42
C LEU A 66 1.96 -11.64 21.79
N GLY A 67 2.55 -12.69 21.25
CA GLY A 67 1.79 -13.81 20.68
C GLY A 67 1.05 -13.48 19.37
N VAL A 68 0.01 -14.25 19.09
CA VAL A 68 -0.68 -14.26 17.79
C VAL A 68 -1.36 -12.93 17.49
N MET A 69 -2.02 -12.32 18.48
CA MET A 69 -2.67 -11.01 18.26
C MET A 69 -1.66 -9.89 18.00
N GLY A 70 -0.52 -9.90 18.68
CA GLY A 70 0.55 -8.94 18.43
C GLY A 70 1.17 -9.08 17.05
N ALA A 71 1.41 -10.31 16.61
CA ALA A 71 1.87 -10.59 15.26
C ALA A 71 0.84 -10.12 14.21
N GLY A 72 -0.45 -10.30 14.48
CA GLY A 72 -1.54 -9.80 13.63
C GLY A 72 -1.56 -8.27 13.53
N GLU A 73 -1.43 -7.57 14.66
CA GLU A 73 -1.34 -6.09 14.69
C GLU A 73 -0.11 -5.59 13.92
N ALA A 74 1.05 -6.22 14.12
CA ALA A 74 2.27 -5.88 13.40
C ALA A 74 2.12 -6.12 11.88
N SER A 75 1.53 -7.24 11.49
CA SER A 75 1.25 -7.56 10.08
C SER A 75 0.29 -6.54 9.46
N SER A 76 -0.76 -6.16 10.19
CA SER A 76 -1.73 -5.15 9.71
C SER A 76 -1.08 -3.78 9.57
N TRP A 77 -0.18 -3.41 10.48
CA TRP A 77 0.56 -2.14 10.38
C TRP A 77 1.51 -2.13 9.18
N ILE A 78 2.21 -3.23 8.91
CA ILE A 78 3.06 -3.36 7.72
C ILE A 78 2.23 -3.20 6.45
N ASP A 79 1.06 -3.85 6.39
CA ASP A 79 0.16 -3.75 5.25
C ASP A 79 -0.31 -2.30 5.02
N SER A 80 -0.85 -1.65 6.04
CA SER A 80 -1.40 -0.30 5.92
C SER A 80 -0.35 0.78 5.67
N ASN A 81 0.87 0.62 6.20
CA ASN A 81 1.89 1.67 6.13
C ASN A 81 2.91 1.44 5.02
N VAL A 82 3.35 0.19 4.83
CA VAL A 82 4.41 -0.15 3.87
C VAL A 82 3.79 -0.57 2.55
N ILE A 83 2.89 -1.56 2.56
CA ILE A 83 2.32 -2.10 1.31
C ILE A 83 1.45 -1.03 0.65
N ASP A 84 0.46 -0.49 1.35
CA ASP A 84 -0.39 0.58 0.84
C ASP A 84 0.41 1.83 0.44
N GLY A 85 1.43 2.19 1.23
CA GLY A 85 2.33 3.29 0.90
C GLY A 85 3.05 3.10 -0.43
N THR A 86 3.61 1.90 -0.66
CA THR A 86 4.32 1.59 -1.91
C THR A 86 3.39 1.53 -3.12
N VAL A 87 2.20 0.93 -2.96
CA VAL A 87 1.20 0.84 -4.04
C VAL A 87 0.69 2.23 -4.42
N ASN A 88 0.36 3.06 -3.44
CA ASN A 88 -0.05 4.44 -3.69
C ASN A 88 1.07 5.27 -4.33
N GLY A 89 2.32 5.07 -3.90
CA GLY A 89 3.50 5.68 -4.52
C GLY A 89 3.65 5.31 -5.99
N ALA A 90 3.54 4.03 -6.34
CA ALA A 90 3.58 3.56 -7.73
C ALA A 90 2.44 4.16 -8.57
N GLY A 91 1.23 4.24 -7.99
CA GLY A 91 0.09 4.89 -8.63
C GLY A 91 0.34 6.38 -8.91
N TRP A 92 0.92 7.10 -7.96
CA TRP A 92 1.25 8.51 -8.13
C TRP A 92 2.30 8.75 -9.22
N ILE A 93 3.36 7.95 -9.25
CA ILE A 93 4.42 8.03 -10.28
C ILE A 93 3.84 7.77 -11.67
N THR A 94 2.98 6.75 -11.80
CA THR A 94 2.35 6.41 -13.08
C THR A 94 1.46 7.56 -13.59
N ARG A 95 0.63 8.14 -12.71
CA ARG A 95 -0.22 9.29 -13.07
C ARG A 95 0.61 10.52 -13.42
N PHE A 96 1.68 10.79 -12.68
CA PHE A 96 2.60 11.89 -12.96
C PHE A 96 3.27 11.71 -14.33
N SER A 97 3.82 10.52 -14.60
CA SER A 97 4.44 10.18 -15.89
C SER A 97 3.45 10.33 -17.06
N GLY A 98 2.22 9.83 -16.90
CA GLY A 98 1.16 9.99 -17.90
C GLY A 98 0.77 11.45 -18.13
N THR A 99 0.74 12.27 -17.08
CA THR A 99 0.46 13.71 -17.19
C THR A 99 1.57 14.44 -17.94
N LEU A 100 2.83 14.11 -17.64
CA LEU A 100 3.99 14.68 -18.33
C LEU A 100 4.01 14.27 -19.81
N SER A 101 3.72 12.99 -20.10
CA SER A 101 3.62 12.49 -21.47
C SER A 101 2.52 13.18 -22.26
N ASN A 102 1.34 13.36 -21.68
CA ASN A 102 0.22 14.06 -22.32
C ASN A 102 0.53 15.55 -22.56
N TRP A 103 1.22 16.20 -21.63
CA TRP A 103 1.66 17.58 -21.81
C TRP A 103 2.69 17.68 -22.96
N TRP A 104 3.66 16.78 -22.99
CA TRP A 104 4.66 16.73 -24.06
C TRP A 104 4.02 16.52 -25.43
N ASP A 105 3.08 15.57 -25.53
CA ASP A 105 2.37 15.26 -26.76
C ASP A 105 1.61 16.49 -27.27
N LYS A 106 0.78 17.12 -26.43
CA LYS A 106 -0.01 18.30 -26.83
C LYS A 106 0.82 19.51 -27.22
N TRP A 107 1.88 19.81 -26.49
CA TRP A 107 2.64 21.04 -26.70
C TRP A 107 3.75 20.87 -27.72
N ILE A 108 4.53 19.80 -27.62
CA ILE A 108 5.70 19.60 -28.48
C ILE A 108 5.30 18.88 -29.76
N ILE A 109 4.65 17.71 -29.65
CA ILE A 109 4.33 16.91 -30.83
C ILE A 109 3.22 17.60 -31.63
N ASP A 110 2.04 17.76 -31.05
CA ASP A 110 0.91 18.36 -31.72
C ASP A 110 1.15 19.84 -32.00
N GLY A 111 1.59 20.61 -31.02
CA GLY A 111 1.81 22.05 -31.16
C GLY A 111 2.94 22.38 -32.13
N VAL A 112 4.17 22.05 -31.76
CA VAL A 112 5.36 22.50 -32.49
C VAL A 112 5.63 21.65 -33.73
N LEU A 113 5.59 20.32 -33.63
CA LEU A 113 6.00 19.45 -34.74
C LEU A 113 4.92 19.26 -35.81
N VAL A 114 3.64 19.19 -35.42
CA VAL A 114 2.54 18.94 -36.37
C VAL A 114 1.88 20.25 -36.80
N ASN A 115 1.33 21.00 -35.85
CA ASN A 115 0.56 22.21 -36.17
C ASN A 115 1.46 23.37 -36.61
N GLY A 116 2.68 23.49 -36.09
CA GLY A 116 3.66 24.50 -36.49
C GLY A 116 3.93 24.50 -38.00
N PRO A 117 4.42 23.39 -38.59
CA PRO A 117 4.62 23.27 -40.02
C PRO A 117 3.34 23.45 -40.83
N ALA A 118 2.20 22.95 -40.33
CA ALA A 118 0.92 23.14 -41.00
C ALA A 118 0.53 24.63 -41.10
N ILE A 119 0.75 25.42 -40.05
CA ILE A 119 0.51 26.86 -40.04
C ILE A 119 1.49 27.56 -40.98
N LEU A 120 2.77 27.22 -40.94
CA LEU A 120 3.78 27.80 -41.84
C LEU A 120 3.46 27.51 -43.32
N ALA A 121 3.12 26.26 -43.64
CA ALA A 121 2.71 25.86 -44.99
C ALA A 121 1.46 26.63 -45.46
N ARG A 122 0.46 26.81 -44.58
CA ARG A 122 -0.72 27.63 -44.89
C ARG A 122 -0.36 29.09 -45.13
N LEU A 123 0.52 29.67 -44.31
CA LEU A 123 0.97 31.05 -44.45
C LEU A 123 1.71 31.26 -45.78
N LEU A 124 2.59 30.33 -46.16
CA LEU A 124 3.31 30.34 -47.44
C LEU A 124 2.40 30.05 -48.65
N SER A 125 1.30 29.33 -48.47
CA SER A 125 0.34 29.04 -49.53
C SER A 125 -0.42 30.28 -50.00
N TYR A 126 -0.67 31.27 -49.13
CA TYR A 126 -1.34 32.51 -49.52
C TYR A 126 -0.61 33.28 -50.63
N PRO A 127 0.67 33.68 -50.48
CA PRO A 127 1.40 34.35 -51.55
C PRO A 127 1.59 33.46 -52.78
N ALA A 128 1.78 32.14 -52.62
CA ALA A 128 1.87 31.23 -53.75
C ALA A 128 0.59 31.23 -54.60
N ARG A 129 -0.59 31.27 -53.96
CA ARG A 129 -1.89 31.41 -54.66
C ARG A 129 -2.04 32.76 -55.34
N LEU A 130 -1.50 33.82 -54.73
CA LEU A 130 -1.43 35.14 -55.36
C LEU A 130 -0.47 35.18 -56.56
N VAL A 131 0.27 34.13 -56.92
CA VAL A 131 1.02 34.10 -58.20
C VAL A 131 0.16 33.55 -59.34
N GLN A 132 -0.98 32.91 -59.05
CA GLN A 132 -1.83 32.26 -60.05
C GLN A 132 -3.12 33.07 -60.30
N TRP A 133 -3.08 34.06 -61.19
CA TRP A 133 -4.18 35.04 -61.42
C TRP A 133 -5.21 34.55 -62.45
N GLY A 134 -5.07 33.31 -62.95
CA GLY A 134 -6.00 32.72 -63.92
C GLY A 134 -5.86 33.21 -65.37
N LEU A 135 -4.98 34.18 -65.64
CA LEU A 135 -4.76 34.73 -66.98
C LEU A 135 -3.80 33.86 -67.79
N VAL A 136 -4.22 33.33 -68.94
CA VAL A 136 -3.39 32.45 -69.81
C VAL A 136 -2.08 33.13 -70.21
N GLN A 137 -2.10 34.44 -70.46
CA GLN A 137 -0.92 35.23 -70.84
C GLN A 137 0.15 35.26 -69.75
N TRP A 138 -0.25 35.29 -68.47
CA TRP A 138 0.67 35.27 -67.35
C TRP A 138 1.44 33.95 -67.27
N TYR A 139 0.75 32.81 -67.47
CA TYR A 139 1.40 31.51 -67.53
C TYR A 139 2.38 31.41 -68.71
N ALA A 140 2.00 31.93 -69.88
CA ALA A 140 2.88 31.96 -71.06
C ALA A 140 4.17 32.77 -70.78
N LEU A 141 4.04 33.93 -70.14
CA LEU A 141 5.18 34.76 -69.75
C LEU A 141 6.12 34.02 -68.78
N VAL A 142 5.58 33.40 -67.73
CA VAL A 142 6.38 32.63 -66.76
C VAL A 142 7.11 31.47 -67.43
N MET A 143 6.47 30.75 -68.37
CA MET A 143 7.11 29.66 -69.12
C MET A 143 8.28 30.14 -69.96
N VAL A 144 8.11 31.23 -70.72
CA VAL A 144 9.20 31.80 -71.55
C VAL A 144 10.33 32.34 -70.68
N ALA A 145 10.01 33.05 -69.59
CA ALA A 145 11.00 33.55 -68.64
C ALA A 145 11.78 32.41 -67.99
N GLY A 146 11.12 31.32 -67.60
CA GLY A 146 11.76 30.11 -67.09
C GLY A 146 12.69 29.47 -68.11
N LEU A 147 12.26 29.32 -69.37
CA LEU A 147 13.08 28.76 -70.45
C LEU A 147 14.34 29.58 -70.71
N LEU A 148 14.20 30.91 -70.79
CA LEU A 148 15.33 31.84 -70.96
C LEU A 148 16.26 31.80 -69.75
N GLY A 149 15.71 31.73 -68.54
CA GLY A 149 16.49 31.59 -67.31
C GLY A 149 17.31 30.30 -67.26
N PHE A 150 16.71 29.16 -67.63
CA PHE A 150 17.41 27.89 -67.74
C PHE A 150 18.50 27.91 -68.82
N ALA A 151 18.19 28.47 -69.99
CA ALA A 151 19.16 28.62 -71.07
C ALA A 151 20.34 29.51 -70.66
N PHE A 152 20.07 30.62 -69.97
CA PHE A 152 21.10 31.50 -69.43
C PHE A 152 21.94 30.79 -68.35
N TYR A 153 21.31 30.09 -67.40
CA TYR A 153 22.01 29.33 -66.37
C TYR A 153 22.96 28.29 -66.99
N TYR A 154 22.51 27.57 -68.01
CA TYR A 154 23.30 26.56 -68.70
C TYR A 154 24.36 27.12 -69.67
N ALA A 155 24.18 28.35 -70.17
CA ALA A 155 25.17 29.01 -71.03
C ALA A 155 26.25 29.77 -70.24
N TRP A 156 25.97 30.09 -68.97
CA TRP A 156 26.85 30.86 -68.07
C TRP A 156 27.50 30.00 -66.97
N HIS A 157 27.16 28.72 -66.90
CA HIS A 157 27.94 27.65 -66.27
C HIS A 157 28.47 26.72 -67.35
#